data_AF-A0A0Q4FQC6-F1
#
_entry.id   AF-A0A0Q4FQC6-F1
#
_cell.length_a   1.000
_cell.length_b   1.000
_cell.length_c   1.000
_cell.angle_alpha   90.00
_cell.angle_beta   90.00
_cell.angle_gamma   90.00
#
_symmetry.space_group_name_H-M   'P 1'
#
loop_
_entity.id
_entity.type
_entity.pdbx_description
1 polymer ?
#
loop_
_entity_poly.entity_id
_entity_poly.type
_entity_poly.pdbx_seq_one_letter_code
_entity_poly.pdbx_strand_id
1 'polypeptide(L)' 'MGGFSPIHLLVLAVVAILLLGGGRFSSLMGDVAKGVKNFKKGMAEHDDDTTKPASRIEAQKTADPAFDRDGNRVRDDR' A
#
# COMPACT_ATOMS: atom_id res chain seq x y z
N MET A 1 8.85 -23.90 28.72
CA MET A 1 7.44 -23.57 28.39
C MET A 1 7.48 -22.41 27.39
N GLY A 2 7.71 -22.74 26.12
CA GLY A 2 8.09 -21.81 25.06
C GLY A 2 6.90 -21.28 24.27
N GLY A 3 6.09 -20.46 24.92
CA GLY A 3 5.06 -19.68 24.24
C GLY A 3 5.72 -18.53 23.47
N PHE A 4 5.27 -18.29 22.24
CA PHE A 4 5.71 -17.19 21.36
C PHE A 4 7.04 -17.38 20.62
N SER A 5 7.23 -18.55 20.00
CA SER A 5 8.16 -18.64 18.87
C SER A 5 7.68 -17.72 17.74
N PRO A 6 8.58 -16.96 17.07
CA PRO A 6 8.25 -16.12 15.91
C PRO A 6 7.49 -16.87 14.80
N ILE A 7 7.66 -18.20 14.73
CA ILE A 7 6.93 -19.09 13.82
C ILE A 7 5.41 -19.01 14.04
N HIS A 8 4.94 -18.85 15.28
CA HIS A 8 3.52 -18.81 15.59
C HIS A 8 2.85 -17.53 15.05
N LEU A 9 3.54 -16.39 15.15
CA LEU A 9 3.08 -15.12 14.58
C LEU A 9 3.02 -15.18 13.06
N LEU A 10 4.00 -15.82 12.43
CA LEU A 10 4.02 -16.03 10.98
C LEU A 10 2.81 -16.86 10.53
N VAL A 11 2.56 -18.00 11.19
CA VAL A 11 1.39 -18.85 10.89
C VAL A 11 0.08 -18.08 11.09
N LEU A 12 -0.04 -17.32 12.18
CA LEU A 12 -1.23 -16.49 12.44
C LEU A 12 -1.44 -15.44 11.34
N ALA A 13 -0.38 -14.78 10.88
CA ALA A 13 -0.44 -13.78 9.81
C ALA A 13 -0.90 -14.42 8.48
N VAL A 14 -0.39 -15.61 8.15
CA VAL A 14 -0.82 -16.34 6.94
C VAL A 14 -2.30 -16.70 7.01
N VAL A 15 -2.76 -17.23 8.15
CA VAL A 15 -4.18 -17.55 8.36
C VAL A 15 -5.06 -16.30 8.25
N ALA A 16 -4.63 -15.18 8.84
CA ALA A 16 -5.36 -13.92 8.75
C ALA A 16 -5.49 -13.42 7.30
N ILE A 17 -4.44 -13.51 6.48
CA ILE A 17 -4.47 -13.12 5.07
C ILE A 17 -5.40 -14.03 4.26
N LEU A 18 -5.41 -15.34 4.53
CA LEU A 18 -6.31 -16.29 3.88
C LEU A 18 -7.79 -16.03 4.20
N LEU A 19 -8.10 -15.68 5.45
CA LEU A 19 -9.45 -15.34 5.88
C LEU A 19 -9.93 -14.00 5.32
N LEU A 20 -9.04 -13.01 5.24
CA LEU A 20 -9.37 -11.68 4.75
C LEU A 20 -9.45 -11.64 3.21
N GLY A 21 -8.74 -12.53 2.53
CA GLY A 21 -8.63 -12.58 1.07
C GLY A 21 -7.74 -11.47 0.50
N GLY A 22 -7.03 -11.78 -0.59
CA GLY A 22 -6.04 -10.86 -1.19
C GLY A 22 -6.61 -9.49 -1.61
N GLY A 23 -7.90 -9.43 -1.97
CA GLY A 23 -8.56 -8.18 -2.38
C GLY A 23 -8.78 -7.19 -1.23
N ARG A 24 -9.19 -7.65 -0.04
CA ARG A 24 -9.40 -6.76 1.12
C ARG A 24 -8.11 -6.40 1.82
N PHE A 25 -7.18 -7.37 1.92
CA PHE A 25 -5.87 -7.14 2.54
C PHE A 25 -5.06 -6.08 1.79
N SER A 26 -5.06 -6.09 0.45
CA SER A 26 -4.31 -5.11 -0.36
C SER A 26 -4.82 -3.67 -0.17
N SER A 27 -6.14 -3.46 -0.18
CA SER A 27 -6.73 -2.14 0.07
C SER A 27 -6.44 -1.63 1.48
N LEU A 28 -6.59 -2.49 2.50
CA LEU A 28 -6.33 -2.14 3.90
C LEU A 28 -4.84 -1.86 4.15
N MET A 29 -3.95 -2.69 3.60
CA MET A 29 -2.50 -2.49 3.68
C MET A 29 -2.09 -1.17 3.02
N GLY A 30 -2.73 -0.78 1.91
CA GLY A 30 -2.50 0.49 1.23
C GLY A 30 -2.87 1.71 2.07
N ASP A 31 -4.04 1.69 2.71
CA ASP A 31 -4.49 2.79 3.58
C ASP A 31 -3.66 2.88 4.86
N VAL A 32 -3.30 1.74 5.45
CA VAL A 32 -2.39 1.68 6.61
C VAL A 32 -0.99 2.17 6.23
N ALA A 33 -0.45 1.77 5.08
CA ALA A 33 0.86 2.22 4.61
C ALA A 33 0.90 3.74 4.39
N LYS A 34 -0.17 4.34 3.85
CA LYS A 34 -0.29 5.80 3.72
C LYS A 34 -0.36 6.48 5.08
N GLY A 35 -1.14 5.95 6.03
CA GLY A 35 -1.22 6.47 7.39
C GLY A 35 0.11 6.44 8.12
N VAL A 36 0.82 5.31 8.07
CA VAL A 36 2.15 5.14 8.68
C VAL A 36 3.21 6.00 7.99
N LYS A 37 3.17 6.15 6.65
CA LYS A 37 4.10 7.03 5.91
C LYS A 37 3.92 8.50 6.29
N ASN A 38 2.67 8.95 6.43
CA ASN A 38 2.37 10.33 6.83
C ASN A 38 2.73 10.57 8.30
N PHE A 39 2.49 9.59 9.17
CA PHE A 39 2.92 9.65 10.58
C PHE A 39 4.44 9.73 10.69
N LYS A 40 5.17 8.88 9.95
CA LYS A 40 6.63 8.92 9.90
C LYS A 40 7.15 10.23 9.33
N LYS A 41 6.53 10.76 8.27
CA LYS A 41 6.92 12.04 7.68
C LYS A 41 6.69 13.19 8.65
N GLY A 42 5.54 13.26 9.33
CA GLY A 42 5.28 14.30 10.33
C GLY A 42 6.18 14.20 11.57
N MET A 43 6.56 12.99 11.98
CA MET A 43 7.50 12.79 13.08
C MET A 43 8.95 13.09 12.68
N ALA A 44 9.34 12.73 11.44
CA ALA A 44 10.64 13.08 10.88
C ALA A 44 10.76 14.59 10.62
N GLU A 45 9.71 15.28 10.18
CA GLU A 45 9.70 16.74 10.04
C GLU A 45 10.00 17.46 11.37
N HIS A 46 9.67 16.85 12.51
CA HIS A 46 9.98 17.39 13.84
C HIS A 46 11.44 17.12 14.29
N ASP A 47 12.12 16.15 13.66
CA ASP A 47 13.53 15.78 13.93
C ASP A 47 14.50 16.34 12.85
N ASP A 48 14.03 16.58 11.62
CA ASP A 48 14.80 16.93 10.41
C ASP A 48 14.62 18.40 9.95
N ASP A 49 14.18 19.31 10.83
CA ASP A 49 14.04 20.76 10.55
C ASP A 49 15.36 21.46 10.10
N THR A 50 16.46 20.71 9.96
CA THR A 50 17.75 21.24 9.49
C THR A 50 18.23 20.77 8.11
N THR A 51 17.60 19.87 7.33
CA THR A 51 18.31 19.36 6.10
C THR A 51 17.55 18.99 4.81
N LYS A 52 16.21 18.98 4.65
CA LYS A 52 15.70 18.66 3.28
C LYS A 52 14.38 19.27 2.85
N PRO A 53 14.30 19.89 1.64
CA PRO A 53 13.04 20.39 1.12
C PRO A 53 12.12 19.20 0.87
N ALA A 54 10.89 19.33 1.39
CA ALA A 54 9.81 18.39 1.21
C ALA A 54 9.69 18.00 -0.27
N SER A 55 9.99 16.73 -0.57
CA SER A 55 9.57 16.11 -1.82
C SER A 55 8.04 16.22 -1.86
N ARG A 56 7.63 17.14 -2.71
CA ARG A 56 6.32 17.36 -3.29
C ARG A 56 5.58 16.04 -3.40
N ILE A 57 4.37 16.02 -2.87
CA ILE A 57 3.35 15.04 -3.22
C ILE A 57 3.07 15.28 -4.71
N GLU A 58 3.86 14.63 -5.56
CA GLU A 58 3.69 14.61 -7.01
C GLU A 58 3.63 13.13 -7.40
N ALA A 59 2.59 12.77 -8.14
CA ALA A 59 2.38 11.47 -8.76
C ALA A 59 2.11 10.25 -7.84
N GLN A 60 0.87 10.15 -7.33
CA GLN A 60 0.13 8.91 -7.55
C GLN A 60 -0.92 9.18 -8.63
N LYS A 61 -0.40 9.23 -9.87
CA LYS A 61 -1.14 8.92 -11.08
C LYS A 61 -2.05 7.74 -10.77
N THR A 62 -3.34 7.97 -10.95
CA THR A 62 -4.42 7.01 -11.18
C THR A 62 -3.91 5.57 -11.18
N ALA A 63 -4.21 4.83 -10.10
CA ALA A 63 -4.25 3.39 -10.18
C ALA A 63 -5.41 3.05 -11.12
N ASP A 64 -5.11 3.08 -12.42
CA ASP A 64 -5.95 2.56 -13.47
C ASP A 64 -6.04 1.05 -13.20
N PRO A 65 -7.19 0.51 -12.77
CA PRO A 65 -7.34 -0.93 -12.68
C PRO A 65 -7.21 -1.46 -14.11
N ALA A 66 -6.16 -2.23 -14.37
CA ALA A 66 -5.92 -2.90 -15.65
C ALA A 66 -6.92 -4.04 -15.91
N PHE A 67 -8.21 -3.73 -15.82
CA PHE A 67 -9.33 -4.55 -16.18
C PHE A 67 -10.40 -3.63 -16.77
N ASP A 68 -10.17 -3.18 -18.00
CA ASP A 68 -11.31 -2.91 -18.87
C ASP A 68 -11.29 -3.83 -20.08
N ARG A 69 -12.47 -4.39 -20.26
CA ARG A 69 -12.78 -5.62 -20.96
C ARG A 69 -13.34 -5.27 -22.33
N ASP A 70 -12.74 -4.30 -23.00
CA ASP A 70 -13.34 -3.68 -24.17
C ASP A 70 -12.52 -3.97 -25.43
N GLY A 71 -12.77 -5.17 -25.95
CA GLY A 71 -12.39 -5.56 -27.29
C GLY A 71 -13.18 -4.78 -28.34
N ASN A 72 -12.80 -3.54 -28.62
CA ASN A 72 -13.25 -2.85 -29.82
C ASN A 72 -12.13 -1.99 -30.41
N ARG A 73 -11.46 -2.52 -31.43
CA ARG A 73 -10.64 -1.71 -32.32
C ARG A 73 -11.58 -0.79 -33.08
N VAL A 74 -11.68 0.45 -32.64
CA VAL A 74 -12.23 1.52 -33.46
C VAL A 74 -11.29 1.66 -34.65
N ARG A 75 -11.67 1.00 -35.75
CA ARG A 75 -11.47 1.54 -37.09
C ARG A 75 -12.03 2.95 -37.06
N ASP A 76 -11.17 3.94 -37.24
CA ASP A 76 -11.42 5.09 -38.12
C ASP A 76 -10.19 6.00 -38.10
N ASP A 77 -9.88 6.52 -39.29
CA ASP A 77 -9.08 7.72 -39.56
C ASP A 77 -7.54 7.69 -39.40
N ARG A 78 -6.85 7.14 -40.43
CA ARG A 78 -5.94 7.93 -41.29
C ARG A 78 -5.46 7.16 -42.52
#